data_AF-A0A124F8Q3-F1
#
_entry.id   AF-A0A124F8Q3-F1
#
_cell.length_a   1.000
_cell.length_b   1.000
_cell.length_c   1.000
_cell.angle_alpha   90.00
_cell.angle_beta   90.00
_cell.angle_gamma   90.00
#
_symmetry.space_group_name_H-M   'P 1'
#
loop_
_entity.id
_entity.type
_entity.pdbx_description
1 polymer ?
#
loop_
_entity_poly.entity_id
_entity_poly.type
_entity_poly.pdbx_seq_one_letter_code
_entity_poly.pdbx_strand_id
1 'polypeptide(L)'
;MAYLYDVVRAKQNRRLPVALTKREVRKIFNHVPDDQKFMTMLIYGSGMRVSECVRLRVKDIDLEQNIVIIRSGKGDQDRITILPERLKDGMIRYIERFREIYTDDLKKNIAGVVMPGGLGRKYSDVRE
;
A
#
# COMPACT_ATOMS: atom_id res chain seq x y z
N MET A 1 -27.26 29.47 -36.74
CA MET A 1 -26.45 28.44 -36.07
C MET A 1 -25.75 29.10 -34.89
N ALA A 2 -26.34 29.03 -33.69
CA ALA A 2 -25.84 29.71 -32.50
C ALA A 2 -24.86 28.79 -31.75
N TYR A 3 -23.60 29.22 -31.65
CA TYR A 3 -22.57 28.59 -30.84
C TYR A 3 -22.77 28.96 -29.35
N LEU A 4 -22.92 27.95 -28.49
CA LEU A 4 -22.87 28.10 -27.04
C LEU A 4 -21.41 28.28 -26.57
N TYR A 5 -20.90 29.51 -26.63
CA TYR A 5 -19.62 29.92 -26.03
C TYR A 5 -19.83 30.60 -24.67
N ASP A 6 -20.50 29.96 -23.71
CA ASP A 6 -20.26 30.27 -22.29
C ASP A 6 -20.94 29.27 -21.33
N VAL A 7 -20.50 28.01 -21.32
CA VAL A 7 -20.98 27.06 -20.30
C VAL A 7 -20.07 27.14 -19.08
N VAL A 8 -20.31 28.14 -18.22
CA VAL A 8 -19.66 28.22 -16.91
C VAL A 8 -20.13 27.03 -16.06
N ARG A 9 -19.28 26.02 -15.91
CA ARG A 9 -19.58 24.83 -15.12
C ARG A 9 -19.83 25.25 -13.67
N ALA A 10 -21.06 25.06 -13.19
CA ALA A 10 -21.42 25.35 -11.80
C ALA A 10 -20.43 24.66 -10.85
N LYS A 11 -19.84 25.43 -9.93
CA LYS A 11 -18.89 24.94 -8.93
C LYS A 11 -19.66 24.00 -7.99
N GLN A 12 -19.57 22.70 -8.25
CA GLN A 12 -20.22 21.70 -7.41
C GLN A 12 -19.75 21.88 -5.98
N ASN A 13 -20.69 22.14 -5.07
CA ASN A 13 -20.43 22.18 -3.64
C ASN A 13 -19.85 20.83 -3.23
N ARG A 14 -18.54 20.77 -3.02
CA ARG A 14 -17.87 19.57 -2.49
C ARG A 14 -18.39 19.40 -1.07
N ARG A 15 -19.27 18.42 -0.87
CA ARG A 15 -19.65 17.96 0.46
C ARG A 15 -18.35 17.67 1.22
N LEU A 16 -18.23 18.20 2.44
CA LEU A 16 -17.11 17.88 3.31
C LEU A 16 -17.03 16.35 3.40
N PRO A 17 -15.84 15.74 3.25
CA PRO A 17 -15.68 14.32 3.45
C PRO A 17 -16.22 13.95 4.83
N VAL A 18 -17.21 13.06 4.89
CA VAL A 18 -17.68 12.53 6.17
C VAL A 18 -16.57 11.63 6.68
N ALA A 19 -15.76 12.14 7.60
CA ALA A 19 -14.75 11.35 8.26
C ALA A 19 -15.43 10.33 9.19
N LEU A 20 -15.00 9.07 9.13
CA LEU A 20 -15.50 8.03 10.02
C LEU A 20 -15.03 8.29 11.46
N THR A 21 -15.93 8.13 12.41
CA THR A 21 -15.58 8.13 13.84
C THR A 21 -14.80 6.86 14.20
N LYS A 22 -14.00 6.93 15.28
CA LYS A 22 -13.27 5.76 15.81
C LYS A 22 -14.20 4.56 16.09
N ARG A 23 -15.46 4.81 16.45
CA ARG A 23 -16.48 3.78 16.71
C ARG A 23 -16.93 3.11 15.41
N GLU A 24 -17.17 3.87 14.35
CA GLU A 24 -17.54 3.33 13.04
C GLU A 24 -16.39 2.54 12.43
N VAL A 25 -15.16 3.06 12.53
CA VAL A 25 -13.96 2.35 12.09
C VAL A 25 -13.83 1.00 12.79
N ARG A 26 -14.05 0.94 14.11
CA ARG A 26 -14.06 -0.33 14.87
C ARG A 26 -15.13 -1.30 14.36
N LYS A 27 -16.35 -0.80 14.07
CA LYS A 27 -17.41 -1.64 13.49
C LYS A 27 -17.02 -2.20 12.13
N ILE A 28 -16.36 -1.41 11.29
CA ILE A 28 -15.85 -1.86 9.99
C ILE A 28 -14.83 -2.98 10.20
N PHE A 29 -13.81 -2.78 11.05
CA PHE A 29 -12.78 -3.78 11.32
C PHE A 29 -13.30 -5.12 11.86
N ASN A 30 -14.47 -5.13 12.50
CA ASN A 30 -15.12 -6.36 12.96
C ASN A 30 -15.73 -7.19 11.81
N HIS A 31 -15.97 -6.58 10.64
CA HIS A 31 -16.53 -7.23 9.46
C HIS A 31 -15.51 -7.43 8.33
N VAL A 32 -14.27 -6.97 8.51
CA VAL A 32 -13.21 -7.20 7.53
C VAL A 32 -12.76 -8.67 7.61
N PRO A 33 -12.70 -9.40 6.49
CA PRO A 33 -12.15 -10.74 6.44
C PRO A 33 -10.73 -10.81 7.03
N ASP A 34 -10.39 -11.90 7.72
CA ASP A 34 -9.13 -12.00 8.46
C ASP A 34 -7.88 -11.91 7.55
N ASP A 35 -7.97 -12.39 6.31
CA ASP A 35 -6.93 -12.28 5.29
C ASP A 35 -6.68 -10.84 4.82
N GLN A 36 -7.70 -9.97 4.90
CA GLN A 36 -7.62 -8.56 4.50
C GLN A 36 -7.39 -7.61 5.68
N LYS A 37 -7.58 -8.10 6.90
CA LYS A 37 -7.61 -7.29 8.12
C LYS A 37 -6.29 -6.58 8.38
N PHE A 38 -5.17 -7.28 8.22
CA PHE A 38 -3.84 -6.70 8.43
C PHE A 38 -3.56 -5.54 7.46
N MET A 39 -3.82 -5.76 6.16
CA MET A 39 -3.65 -4.71 5.14
C MET A 39 -4.58 -3.51 5.40
N THR A 40 -5.82 -3.77 5.79
CA THR A 40 -6.78 -2.70 6.12
C THR A 40 -6.32 -1.88 7.32
N MET A 41 -5.78 -2.53 8.36
CA MET A 41 -5.22 -1.85 9.53
C MET A 41 -3.99 -1.03 9.16
N LEU A 42 -3.13 -1.55 8.29
CA LEU A 42 -1.94 -0.85 7.80
C LEU A 42 -2.34 0.40 7.01
N ILE A 43 -3.29 0.30 6.09
CA ILE A 43 -3.85 1.41 5.32
C ILE A 43 -4.40 2.49 6.26
N TYR A 44 -5.26 2.09 7.20
CA TYR A 44 -5.88 3.02 8.14
C TYR A 44 -4.84 3.72 9.04
N GLY A 45 -3.88 2.96 9.58
CA GLY A 45 -2.89 3.49 10.53
C GLY A 45 -1.77 4.32 9.89
N SER A 46 -1.43 4.04 8.63
CA SER A 46 -0.36 4.74 7.90
C SER A 46 -0.88 5.77 6.89
N GLY A 47 -2.19 5.83 6.65
CA GLY A 47 -2.79 6.76 5.68
C GLY A 47 -2.34 6.52 4.22
N MET A 48 -1.85 5.32 3.90
CA MET A 48 -1.49 4.95 2.52
C MET A 48 -2.72 4.61 1.68
N ARG A 49 -2.62 4.75 0.36
CA ARG A 49 -3.66 4.32 -0.59
C ARG A 49 -3.60 2.80 -0.76
N VAL A 50 -4.72 2.18 -1.14
CA VAL A 50 -4.78 0.74 -1.46
C VAL A 50 -3.71 0.37 -2.50
N SER A 51 -3.57 1.16 -3.56
CA SER A 51 -2.57 0.94 -4.61
C SER A 51 -1.12 1.01 -4.12
N GLU A 52 -0.87 1.79 -3.06
CA GLU A 52 0.45 1.89 -2.43
C GLU A 52 0.71 0.66 -1.55
N CYS A 53 -0.30 0.22 -0.79
CA CYS A 53 -0.23 -0.98 0.05
C CYS A 53 0.06 -2.25 -0.76
N VAL A 54 -0.62 -2.46 -1.89
CA VAL A 54 -0.43 -3.68 -2.72
C VAL A 54 0.90 -3.71 -3.47
N ARG A 55 1.57 -2.56 -3.61
CA ARG A 55 2.89 -2.45 -4.25
C ARG A 55 4.03 -2.36 -3.25
N LEU A 56 3.73 -2.34 -1.96
CA LEU A 56 4.71 -2.20 -0.90
C LEU A 56 5.69 -3.37 -0.94
N ARG A 57 6.99 -3.08 -0.84
CA ARG A 57 8.04 -4.11 -0.79
C ARG A 57 8.67 -4.16 0.59
N VAL A 58 9.23 -5.30 0.95
CA VAL A 58 9.92 -5.50 2.24
C VAL A 58 10.99 -4.42 2.49
N LYS A 59 11.76 -4.04 1.46
CA LYS A 59 12.79 -3.00 1.53
C LYS A 59 12.27 -1.59 1.87
N ASP A 60 10.98 -1.36 1.70
CA ASP A 60 10.35 -0.07 1.95
C ASP A 60 9.83 0.04 3.39
N ILE A 61 10.03 -0.99 4.21
CA ILE A 61 9.60 -1.05 5.61
C ILE A 61 10.84 -0.99 6.49
N ASP A 62 10.93 0.03 7.33
CA ASP A 62 11.96 0.15 8.36
C ASP A 62 11.33 -0.13 9.73
N LEU A 63 11.63 -1.32 10.25
CA LEU A 63 11.11 -1.81 11.52
C LEU A 63 11.83 -1.19 12.73
N GLU A 64 13.03 -0.63 12.57
CA GLU A 64 13.74 0.01 13.67
C GLU A 64 13.13 1.39 13.95
N GLN A 65 12.90 2.16 12.88
CA GLN A 65 12.33 3.50 12.96
C GLN A 65 10.80 3.52 12.93
N ASN A 66 10.14 2.37 12.76
CA ASN A 66 8.69 2.26 12.59
C ASN A 66 8.15 3.16 11.48
N ILE A 67 8.78 3.10 10.31
CA ILE A 67 8.37 3.88 9.14
C ILE A 67 8.15 3.00 7.91
N VAL A 68 7.31 3.51 7.01
CA VAL A 68 7.07 2.93 5.70
C VAL A 68 7.35 3.98 4.64
N ILE A 69 8.17 3.62 3.66
CA ILE A 69 8.52 4.46 2.52
C ILE A 69 7.54 4.16 1.38
N ILE A 70 6.71 5.13 1.03
CA ILE A 70 5.79 5.00 -0.08
C ILE A 70 6.48 5.50 -1.35
N ARG A 71 6.74 4.58 -2.28
CA ARG A 71 7.36 4.87 -3.58
C ARG A 71 6.34 5.37 -4.60
N SER A 72 6.74 6.31 -5.45
CA SER A 72 5.92 6.84 -6.55
C SER A 72 4.54 7.30 -6.06
N GLY A 73 4.53 8.19 -5.07
CA GLY A 73 3.33 8.87 -4.61
C GLY A 73 2.77 9.83 -5.68
N LYS A 74 1.88 10.73 -5.26
CA LYS A 74 1.32 11.73 -6.18
C LYS A 74 2.45 12.59 -6.77
N GLY A 75 2.53 12.66 -8.11
CA GLY A 75 3.59 13.40 -8.80
C GLY A 75 4.94 12.68 -8.83
N ASP A 76 4.94 11.35 -8.63
CA ASP A 76 6.14 10.51 -8.58
C ASP A 76 7.13 10.89 -7.46
N GLN A 77 6.59 11.42 -6.36
CA GLN A 77 7.36 11.76 -5.17
C GLN A 77 7.23 10.68 -4.12
N ASP A 78 8.38 10.27 -3.60
CA ASP A 78 8.46 9.38 -2.45
C ASP A 78 8.07 10.14 -1.19
N ARG A 79 7.42 9.45 -0.26
CA ARG A 79 7.12 10.01 1.07
C ARG A 79 7.26 8.95 2.14
N ILE A 80 7.57 9.39 3.35
CA ILE A 80 7.62 8.53 4.53
C ILE A 80 6.29 8.63 5.26
N THR A 81 5.78 7.50 5.73
CA THR A 81 4.67 7.43 6.68
C THR A 81 5.02 6.52 7.85
N ILE A 82 4.14 6.47 8.85
CA ILE A 82 4.34 5.72 10.09
C ILE A 82 3.90 4.27 9.90
N LEU A 83 4.70 3.32 10.37
CA LEU A 83 4.26 1.96 10.66
C LEU A 83 3.63 1.96 12.06
N PRO A 84 2.33 1.66 12.21
CA PRO A 84 1.71 1.61 13.52
C PRO A 84 2.39 0.55 14.41
N GLU A 85 2.82 0.94 15.62
CA GLU A 85 3.53 0.05 16.55
C GLU A 85 2.79 -1.29 16.78
N ARG A 86 1.46 -1.23 16.92
CA ARG A 86 0.60 -2.41 17.11
C ARG A 86 0.69 -3.43 15.95
N LEU A 87 1.12 -3.00 14.78
CA LEU A 87 1.27 -3.85 13.59
C LEU A 87 2.70 -4.35 13.41
N LYS A 88 3.68 -3.88 14.19
CA LYS A 88 5.10 -4.23 14.04
C LYS A 88 5.34 -5.74 14.11
N ASP A 89 4.89 -6.39 15.18
CA ASP A 89 5.05 -7.85 15.34
C ASP A 89 4.29 -8.62 14.25
N GLY A 90 3.13 -8.11 13.84
CA GLY A 90 2.37 -8.68 12.72
C GLY A 90 3.12 -8.55 11.40
N MET A 91 3.81 -7.43 11.18
CA MET A 91 4.62 -7.19 9.98
C MET A 91 5.84 -8.11 9.95
N ILE A 92 6.50 -8.33 11.08
CA ILE A 92 7.63 -9.27 11.19
C ILE A 92 7.18 -10.68 10.76
N ARG A 93 6.08 -11.19 11.36
CA ARG A 93 5.53 -12.50 10.99
C ARG A 93 5.09 -12.56 9.53
N TYR A 94 4.55 -11.48 9.00
CA TYR A 94 4.16 -11.40 7.59
C TYR A 94 5.39 -11.56 6.70
N ILE A 95 6.46 -10.80 6.97
CA ILE A 95 7.73 -10.87 6.21
C ILE A 95 8.35 -12.26 6.29
N GLU A 96 8.38 -12.88 7.49
CA GLU A 96 8.90 -14.24 7.68
C GLU A 96 8.14 -15.26 6.85
N ARG A 97 6.80 -15.22 6.88
CA ARG A 97 5.95 -16.10 6.05
C ARG A 97 6.23 -15.95 4.56
N PHE A 98 6.36 -14.71 4.06
CA PHE A 98 6.68 -14.48 2.65
C PHE A 98 8.10 -14.93 2.29
N ARG A 99 9.04 -14.85 3.23
CA ARG A 99 10.38 -15.38 3.04
C ARG A 99 10.35 -16.89 2.87
N GLU A 100 9.59 -17.62 3.68
CA GLU A 100 9.42 -19.08 3.53
C GLU A 100 8.86 -19.44 2.16
N ILE A 101 7.77 -18.77 1.74
CA ILE A 101 7.15 -18.97 0.41
C ILE A 101 8.19 -18.74 -0.69
N TYR A 102 8.90 -17.61 -0.65
CA TYR A 102 9.94 -17.29 -1.63
C TYR A 102 11.06 -18.34 -1.66
N THR A 103 11.47 -18.83 -0.49
CA THR A 103 12.53 -19.84 -0.40
C THR A 103 12.08 -21.18 -1.01
N ASP A 104 10.81 -21.53 -0.84
CA ASP A 104 10.23 -22.73 -1.43
C ASP A 104 10.02 -22.60 -2.94
N ASP A 105 9.63 -21.42 -3.43
CA ASP A 105 9.51 -21.14 -4.86
C ASP A 105 10.87 -21.25 -5.56
N LEU A 106 11.95 -20.76 -4.92
CA LEU A 106 13.32 -20.94 -5.40
C LEU A 106 13.71 -22.42 -5.52
N LYS A 107 13.37 -23.26 -4.53
CA LYS A 107 13.64 -24.71 -4.61
C LYS A 107 12.88 -25.38 -5.75
N LYS A 108 11.65 -24.91 -6.02
CA LYS A 108 10.79 -25.42 -7.09
C LYS A 108 11.12 -24.83 -8.46
N ASN A 109 12.13 -23.95 -8.54
CA ASN A 109 12.55 -23.28 -9.76
C ASN A 109 11.41 -22.47 -10.42
N ILE A 110 10.50 -21.94 -9.59
CA ILE A 110 9.41 -21.08 -10.03
C ILE A 110 9.96 -19.68 -10.29
N ALA A 111 9.53 -19.10 -11.40
CA ALA A 111 9.75 -17.71 -11.78
C ALA A 111 9.46 -16.76 -10.60
N GLY A 112 10.35 -15.79 -10.38
CA GLY A 112 10.40 -14.98 -9.16
C GLY A 112 9.41 -13.81 -9.15
N VAL A 113 9.79 -12.73 -8.46
CA VAL A 113 8.93 -11.55 -8.29
C VAL A 113 9.25 -10.51 -9.37
N VAL A 114 8.22 -9.95 -10.00
CA VAL A 114 8.35 -8.87 -10.99
C VAL A 114 9.23 -7.71 -10.47
N MET A 115 10.22 -7.31 -11.28
CA MET A 115 11.21 -6.29 -10.92
C MET A 115 10.98 -4.98 -11.68
N PRO A 116 10.48 -3.92 -11.02
CA PRO A 116 10.04 -2.72 -11.72
C PRO A 116 11.22 -1.86 -12.20
N GLY A 117 11.15 -1.44 -13.47
CA GLY A 117 11.98 -0.38 -14.05
C GLY A 117 13.50 -0.63 -13.93
N GLY A 118 14.20 0.26 -13.23
CA GLY A 118 15.66 0.16 -13.04
C GLY A 118 16.11 -1.01 -12.17
N LEU A 119 15.24 -1.58 -11.32
CA LEU A 119 15.60 -2.74 -10.50
C LEU A 119 15.77 -4.00 -11.34
N GLY A 120 14.91 -4.24 -12.33
CA GLY A 120 15.07 -5.38 -13.24
C GLY A 120 16.37 -5.30 -14.04
N ARG A 121 16.76 -4.08 -14.45
CA ARG A 121 18.05 -3.84 -15.12
C ARG A 121 19.25 -4.09 -14.22
N LYS A 122 19.18 -3.71 -12.94
CA LYS A 122 20.28 -3.88 -11.99
C LYS A 122 20.43 -5.31 -11.50
N TYR A 123 19.31 -6.04 -11.39
CA TYR A 123 19.25 -7.40 -10.90
C TYR A 123 18.72 -8.33 -11.99
N SER A 124 19.45 -8.43 -13.09
CA SER A 124 19.13 -9.27 -14.26
C SER A 124 19.05 -10.77 -13.92
N ASP A 125 19.71 -11.18 -12.84
CA ASP A 125 19.79 -12.58 -12.42
C ASP A 125 18.56 -13.03 -11.63
N VAL A 126 17.71 -12.07 -11.22
CA VAL A 126 16.42 -12.37 -10.58
C VAL A 126 15.47 -12.78 -11.69
N ARG A 127 15.19 -14.08 -11.77
CA ARG A 127 14.28 -14.67 -12.75
C ARG A 127 12.89 -14.06 -12.56
N GLU A 128 12.33 -13.43 -13.59
CA GLU A 128 10.92 -13.06 -13.67
C GLU A 128 10.02 -14.25 -13.99
#